data_AF-A0A644YQE0-F1
#
_entry.id   AF-A0A644YQE0-F1
#
_cell.length_a   1.000
_cell.length_b   1.000
_cell.length_c   1.000
_cell.angle_alpha   90.00
_cell.angle_beta   90.00
_cell.angle_gamma   90.00
#
_symmetry.space_group_name_H-M   'P 1'
#
loop_
_entity.id
_entity.type
_entity.pdbx_description
1 polymer ?
#
loop_
_entity_poly.entity_id
_entity_poly.type
_entity_poly.pdbx_seq_one_letter_code
_entity_poly.pdbx_strand_id
1 'polypeptide(L)' 'MATMRDLGVTGLLELTPAGTLTGIAKRNLKGVEIFALNTPDELPAAREFVTRHTQSTDQTEDPEVTR' A
#
# COMPACT_ATOMS: atom_id res chain seq x y z
N MET A 1 10.80 -10.55 -0.22
CA MET A 1 9.41 -10.16 0.11
C MET A 1 9.02 -10.43 1.56
N ALA A 2 9.81 -11.20 2.33
CA ALA A 2 9.56 -11.43 3.76
C ALA A 2 9.43 -10.13 4.56
N THR A 3 10.42 -9.23 4.47
CA THR A 3 10.41 -7.95 5.20
C THR A 3 9.15 -7.11 4.98
N MET A 4 8.63 -7.00 3.74
CA MET A 4 7.39 -6.26 3.47
C MET A 4 6.17 -6.89 4.16
N ARG A 5 6.10 -8.23 4.19
CA ARG A 5 5.06 -8.93 4.95
C ARG A 5 5.20 -8.72 6.45
N ASP A 6 6.44 -8.81 6.95
CA ASP A 6 6.74 -8.69 8.38
C ASP A 6 6.44 -7.26 8.88
N LEU A 7 6.61 -6.26 8.01
CA LEU A 7 6.20 -4.87 8.24
C LEU A 7 4.69 -4.62 8.03
N GLY A 8 3.91 -5.63 7.64
CA GLY A 8 2.46 -5.50 7.47
C GLY A 8 2.04 -4.62 6.30
N VAL A 9 2.84 -4.54 5.22
CA VAL A 9 2.48 -3.77 4.02
C VAL A 9 1.12 -4.24 3.49
N THR A 10 0.17 -3.32 3.34
CA THR A 10 -1.19 -3.61 2.87
C THR A 10 -1.40 -3.31 1.38
N GLY A 11 -0.57 -2.44 0.81
CA GLY A 11 -0.61 -2.07 -0.61
C GLY A 11 0.78 -1.89 -1.20
N LEU A 12 0.97 -2.32 -2.45
CA LEU A 12 2.18 -2.10 -3.24
C LEU A 12 1.83 -1.42 -4.57
N LEU A 13 2.36 -0.22 -4.78
CA LEU A 13 2.25 0.51 -6.04
C LEU A 13 3.58 0.46 -6.79
N GLU A 14 3.60 -0.14 -7.98
CA GLU A 14 4.75 -0.17 -8.87
C GLU A 14 4.66 0.98 -9.87
N LEU A 15 5.72 1.77 -10.00
CA LEU A 15 5.81 2.90 -10.92
C LEU A 15 6.11 2.43 -12.36
N THR A 16 5.82 3.30 -13.32
CA THR A 16 6.07 3.05 -14.75
C THR A 16 7.55 2.89 -15.06
N PRO A 17 7.95 1.95 -15.95
CA PRO A 17 7.11 0.91 -16.56
C PRO A 17 6.87 -0.24 -15.57
N ALA A 18 5.61 -0.49 -15.24
CA ALA A 18 5.24 -1.50 -14.25
C ALA A 18 5.08 -2.89 -14.88
N GLY A 19 5.29 -3.95 -14.09
CA GLY A 19 4.99 -5.32 -14.47
C GLY A 19 5.83 -6.36 -13.73
N THR A 20 7.14 -6.16 -13.67
CA THR A 20 8.07 -7.14 -13.08
C THR A 20 7.84 -7.27 -11.58
N LEU A 21 7.84 -6.16 -10.83
CA LEU A 21 7.63 -6.20 -9.39
C LEU A 21 6.19 -6.57 -9.05
N THR A 22 5.22 -6.15 -9.85
CA THR A 22 3.81 -6.60 -9.75
C THR A 22 3.71 -8.12 -9.84
N GLY A 23 4.39 -8.74 -10.80
CA GLY A 23 4.42 -10.19 -10.94
C GLY A 23 5.06 -10.88 -9.73
N ILE A 24 6.20 -10.36 -9.24
CA ILE A 24 6.86 -10.88 -8.04
C ILE A 24 5.97 -10.74 -6.81
N ALA A 25 5.33 -9.58 -6.63
CA ALA A 25 4.44 -9.29 -5.50
C ALA A 25 3.21 -10.21 -5.50
N LYS A 26 2.52 -10.39 -6.64
CA LYS A 26 1.36 -11.30 -6.76
C LYS A 26 1.67 -12.75 -6.33
N ARG A 27 2.91 -13.19 -6.55
CA ARG A 27 3.37 -14.54 -6.16
C ARG A 27 3.72 -14.64 -4.66
N ASN A 28 4.30 -13.60 -4.08
CA ASN A 28 4.94 -13.65 -2.76
C ASN A 28 4.21 -12.88 -1.65
N LEU A 29 3.29 -11.97 -1.99
CA LEU A 29 2.57 -11.07 -1.08
C LEU A 29 1.06 -11.32 -1.19
N LYS A 30 0.61 -12.52 -0.79
CA LYS A 30 -0.84 -12.84 -0.78
C LYS A 30 -1.58 -11.92 0.19
N GLY A 31 -2.71 -11.37 -0.25
CA GLY A 31 -3.52 -10.43 0.52
C GLY A 31 -3.08 -8.97 0.46
N VAL A 32 -1.92 -8.67 -0.11
CA VAL A 32 -1.48 -7.29 -0.37
C VAL A 32 -2.10 -6.82 -1.69
N GLU A 33 -2.73 -5.66 -1.67
CA GLU A 33 -3.27 -5.06 -2.89
C GLU A 33 -2.14 -4.51 -3.76
N ILE A 34 -2.25 -4.67 -5.09
CA ILE A 34 -1.18 -4.28 -6.01
C ILE A 34 -1.73 -3.37 -7.09
N PHE A 35 -1.07 -2.22 -7.27
CA PHE A 35 -1.36 -1.26 -8.34
C PHE A 35 -0.14 -1.14 -9.27
N ALA A 36 -0.36 -1.33 -10.58
CA ALA A 36 0.68 -1.20 -11.60
C ALA A 36 0.42 0.08 -12.40
N LEU A 37 1.22 1.13 -12.19
CA LEU A 37 1.07 2.41 -12.85
C LEU A 37 1.87 2.44 -14.16
N ASN A 38 1.21 2.69 -15.29
CA ASN A 38 1.85 2.73 -16.61
C ASN A 38 1.57 4.01 -17.40
N THR A 39 0.40 4.61 -17.21
CA THR A 39 -0.03 5.79 -17.98
C THR A 39 -0.38 6.97 -17.06
N PRO A 40 -0.26 8.22 -17.54
CA PRO A 40 -0.65 9.40 -16.76
C PRO A 40 -2.14 9.41 -16.34
N ASP A 41 -3.03 8.84 -17.13
CA ASP A 41 -4.48 8.81 -16.86
C ASP A 41 -4.83 7.96 -15.62
N GLU A 42 -3.90 7.12 -15.16
CA GLU A 42 -4.05 6.29 -13.95
C GLU A 42 -3.64 7.04 -12.67
N LEU A 43 -3.06 8.24 -12.76
CA LEU A 43 -2.63 9.02 -11.59
C LEU A 43 -3.76 9.33 -10.58
N PRO A 44 -5.01 9.61 -11.00
CA PRO A 44 -6.13 9.73 -10.06
C PRO A 44 -6.38 8.43 -9.28
N ALA A 45 -6.41 7.28 -9.96
CA ALA A 45 -6.60 5.98 -9.31
C ALA A 45 -5.42 5.60 -8.40
N ALA A 46 -4.19 5.94 -8.80
CA ALA A 46 -3.00 5.81 -7.96
C ALA A 46 -3.09 6.64 -6.68
N ARG A 47 -3.69 7.84 -6.75
CA ARG A 47 -3.93 8.69 -5.58
C ARG A 47 -4.89 8.04 -4.60
N GLU A 48 -6.01 7.53 -5.11
CA GLU A 48 -7.01 6.80 -4.32
C GLU A 48 -6.41 5.54 -3.68
N PHE A 49 -5.60 4.80 -4.43
CA PHE A 49 -4.86 3.65 -3.91
C PHE A 49 -4.00 4.04 -2.71
N VAL A 50 -3.18 5.10 -2.86
CA VAL A 50 -2.34 5.59 -1.76
C VAL A 50 -3.20 5.98 -0.56
N THR A 51 -4.26 6.77 -0.75
CA THR A 51 -5.15 7.19 0.35
C THR A 51 -5.70 6.00 1.15
N ARG A 52 -6.12 4.91 0.49
CA ARG A 52 -6.64 3.71 1.18
C ARG A 52 -5.58 2.99 2.02
N HIS A 53 -4.31 3.07 1.63
CA HIS A 53 -3.20 2.37 2.31
C HIS A 53 -2.38 3.26 3.25
N THR A 54 -2.65 4.57 3.29
CA THR A 54 -1.99 5.53 4.20
C THR A 54 -2.86 5.95 5.37
N GLN A 55 -4.13 5.51 5.43
CA GLN A 55 -4.94 5.68 6.63
C GLN A 55 -4.42 4.73 7.71
N SER A 56 -3.41 5.19 8.46
CA SER A 56 -2.93 4.50 9.65
C SER A 56 -4.07 4.36 10.65
N THR A 57 -4.14 3.19 11.26
CA THR A 57 -4.82 2.91 12.52
C THR A 57 -4.29 3.83 13.62
N ASP A 58 -4.75 5.08 13.64
CA ASP A 58 -4.61 6.00 14.77
C ASP A 58 -5.98 6.15 15.43
N GLN A 59 -6.36 5.08 16.12
CA GLN A 59 -7.45 5.03 17.09
C GLN A 59 -6.88 4.34 18.34
N THR A 60 -5.73 4.80 18.82
CA THR A 60 -5.44 4.74 20.26
C THR A 60 -5.96 6.04 20.83
N GLU A 61 -7.24 6.03 21.26
CA GLU A 61 -7.72 7.01 22.23
C GLU A 61 -6.77 6.95 23.42
N ASP A 62 -6.02 8.02 23.67
CA ASP A 62 -5.19 8.17 24.85
C ASP A 62 -6.12 8.59 26.00
N PRO A 63 -6.41 7.74 27.01
CA PRO A 63 -7.36 8.08 28.05
C PRO A 63 -6.63 8.73 29.23
N GLU A 64 -5.85 9.81 29.03
CA GLU A 64 -5.41 10.60 30.19
C GLU A 64 -4.92 12.01 29.83
N VAL A 65 -5.86 12.96 29.75
CA VAL A 65 -5.60 14.33 30.23
C VAL A 65 -6.65 14.66 31.27
N THR A 66 -6.51 14.05 32.45
CA THR A 66 -6.96 14.65 33.70
C THR A 66 -5.71 14.95 34.51
N ARG A 67 -5.22 16.18 34.39
CA ARG A 67 -4.62 17.00 35.46
C ARG A 67 -4.35 18.40 34.96
#